data_AF-A0A4R9ESM2-F1
#
_entry.id   AF-A0A4R9ESM2-F1
#
_cell.length_a   1.000
_cell.length_b   1.000
_cell.length_c   1.000
_cell.angle_alpha   90.00
_cell.angle_beta   90.00
_cell.angle_gamma   90.00
#
_symmetry.space_group_name_H-M   'P 1'
#
loop_
_entity.id
_entity.type
_entity.pdbx_description
1 polymer ?
#
loop_
_entity_poly.entity_id
_entity_poly.type
_entity_poly.pdbx_seq_one_letter_code
_entity_poly.pdbx_strand_id
1 'polypeptide(L)'
;MDIDRLMTQDGMREYTDGQRDQWASDVAGVETLTQVIEARLAQTVFEGDRPGAAKRRAKKVAKRLRKASQQVRKAAAEVEAANAVFNREVVELPARRTRQQEIKARRDEQRARLRGLAKLQVARALAESAHGFNTDPQQVTTPAAPPAPQQAQLLNPTPYAMPPAAGGPLGEITDQFPQVEFPEAM
;
A
#
# COMPACT_ATOMS: atom_id res chain seq x y z
N MET A 1 11.94 -30.31 -9.78
CA MET A 1 11.17 -29.09 -10.10
C MET A 1 12.04 -28.24 -10.98
N ASP A 2 11.52 -27.84 -12.14
CA ASP A 2 12.26 -26.94 -13.04
C ASP A 2 12.22 -25.52 -12.46
N ILE A 3 13.39 -24.95 -12.17
CA ILE A 3 13.52 -23.64 -11.52
C ILE A 3 13.05 -22.54 -12.45
N ASP A 4 13.28 -22.68 -13.76
CA ASP A 4 12.91 -21.67 -14.74
C ASP A 4 11.39 -21.56 -14.84
N ARG A 5 10.70 -22.70 -14.80
CA ARG A 5 9.23 -22.74 -14.71
C ARG A 5 8.73 -22.13 -13.42
N LEU A 6 9.38 -22.40 -12.28
CA LEU A 6 8.99 -21.85 -10.98
C LEU A 6 9.06 -20.32 -10.96
N MET A 7 10.09 -19.73 -11.57
CA MET A 7 10.31 -18.27 -11.60
C MET A 7 9.39 -17.51 -12.57
N THR A 8 8.32 -18.14 -13.05
CA THR A 8 7.24 -17.49 -13.78
C THR A 8 6.08 -17.13 -12.85
N GLN A 9 5.23 -16.19 -13.25
CA GLN A 9 4.04 -15.84 -12.48
C GLN A 9 3.13 -17.07 -12.27
N ASP A 10 2.91 -17.85 -13.33
CA ASP A 10 2.07 -19.04 -13.28
C ASP A 10 2.73 -20.15 -12.44
N GLY A 11 4.04 -20.35 -12.57
CA GLY A 11 4.77 -21.34 -11.77
C GLY A 11 4.80 -21.03 -10.27
N MET A 12 5.02 -19.77 -9.90
CA MET A 12 4.92 -19.34 -8.49
C MET A 12 3.51 -19.53 -7.95
N ARG A 13 2.48 -19.19 -8.74
CA ARG A 13 1.09 -19.38 -8.37
C ARG A 13 0.75 -20.86 -8.16
N GLU A 14 1.04 -21.72 -9.15
CA GLU A 14 0.84 -23.17 -9.08
C GLU A 14 1.53 -23.77 -7.85
N TYR A 15 2.78 -23.36 -7.59
CA TYR A 15 3.50 -23.81 -6.40
C TYR A 15 2.82 -23.37 -5.11
N THR A 16 2.43 -22.10 -4.99
CA THR A 16 1.76 -21.60 -3.78
C THR A 16 0.40 -22.24 -3.53
N ASP A 17 -0.40 -22.45 -4.58
CA ASP A 17 -1.68 -23.14 -4.48
C ASP A 17 -1.47 -24.60 -4.04
N GLY A 18 -0.49 -25.30 -4.64
CA GLY A 18 -0.13 -26.67 -4.25
C GLY A 18 0.34 -26.78 -2.79
N GLN A 19 1.19 -25.86 -2.33
CA GLN A 19 1.63 -25.82 -0.93
C GLN A 19 0.49 -25.50 0.03
N ARG A 20 -0.39 -24.57 -0.33
CA ARG A 20 -1.58 -24.23 0.47
C ARG A 20 -2.46 -25.45 0.66
N ASP A 21 -2.76 -26.16 -0.43
CA ASP A 21 -3.67 -27.31 -0.39
C ASP A 21 -3.04 -28.49 0.40
N GLN A 22 -1.75 -28.74 0.21
CA GLN A 22 -1.01 -29.74 0.98
C GLN A 22 -1.04 -29.41 2.48
N TRP A 23 -0.71 -28.18 2.85
CA TRP A 23 -0.68 -27.76 4.25
C TRP A 23 -2.07 -27.68 4.88
N ALA A 24 -3.11 -27.35 4.11
CA ALA A 24 -4.49 -27.44 4.57
C ALA A 24 -4.87 -28.88 4.94
N SER A 25 -4.49 -29.84 4.09
CA SER A 25 -4.67 -31.27 4.36
C SER A 25 -3.89 -31.72 5.60
N ASP A 26 -2.62 -31.32 5.72
CA ASP A 26 -1.77 -31.67 6.87
C ASP A 26 -2.34 -31.10 8.18
N VAL A 27 -2.82 -29.86 8.16
CA VAL A 27 -3.48 -29.22 9.30
C VAL A 27 -4.72 -29.99 9.73
N ALA A 28 -5.58 -30.38 8.77
CA ALA A 28 -6.75 -31.18 9.06
C ALA A 28 -6.37 -32.52 9.70
N GLY A 29 -5.37 -33.22 9.14
CA GLY A 29 -4.85 -34.47 9.70
C GLY A 29 -4.32 -34.31 11.13
N VAL A 30 -3.55 -33.26 11.40
CA VAL A 30 -3.03 -32.95 12.75
C VAL A 30 -4.16 -32.62 13.72
N GLU A 31 -5.20 -31.90 13.28
CA GLU A 31 -6.36 -31.58 14.12
C GLU A 31 -7.17 -32.82 14.48
N THR A 32 -7.42 -33.73 13.52
CA THR A 32 -8.05 -35.02 13.78
C THR A 32 -7.21 -35.86 14.74
N LEU A 33 -5.90 -35.96 14.51
CA LEU A 33 -4.99 -36.70 15.39
C LEU A 33 -4.99 -36.11 16.81
N THR A 34 -5.04 -34.79 16.92
CA THR A 34 -5.11 -34.09 18.22
C THR A 34 -6.36 -34.50 19.00
N GLN A 35 -7.52 -34.54 18.35
CA GLN A 35 -8.78 -34.93 18.99
C GLN A 35 -8.73 -36.39 19.45
N VAL A 36 -8.23 -37.29 18.61
CA VAL A 36 -8.09 -38.73 18.94
C VAL A 36 -7.14 -38.93 20.13
N ILE A 37 -5.98 -38.27 20.11
CA ILE A 37 -5.00 -38.35 21.20
C ILE A 37 -5.57 -37.74 22.49
N GLU A 38 -6.23 -36.59 22.41
CA GLU A 38 -6.85 -35.96 23.58
C GLU A 38 -7.91 -36.87 24.22
N ALA A 39 -8.80 -37.46 23.40
CA ALA A 39 -9.83 -38.37 23.86
C ALA A 39 -9.23 -39.63 24.51
N ARG A 40 -8.27 -40.29 23.85
CA ARG A 40 -7.62 -41.50 24.38
C ARG A 40 -6.86 -41.22 25.68
N LEU A 41 -6.07 -40.15 25.73
CA LEU A 41 -5.33 -39.79 26.94
C LEU A 41 -6.24 -39.36 28.09
N ALA A 42 -7.39 -38.75 27.80
CA ALA A 42 -8.36 -38.37 28.82
C ALA A 42 -9.03 -39.59 29.46
N GLN A 43 -9.20 -40.69 28.70
CA GLN A 43 -9.70 -41.98 29.19
C GLN A 43 -8.63 -42.82 29.89
N THR A 44 -7.34 -42.51 29.68
CA THR A 44 -6.22 -43.25 30.27
C THR A 44 -5.94 -42.76 31.68
N VAL A 45 -6.46 -43.49 32.68
CA VAL A 45 -6.22 -43.26 34.10
C VAL A 45 -5.10 -44.18 34.58
N PHE A 46 -4.13 -43.64 35.32
CA PHE A 46 -3.10 -44.43 35.97
C PHE A 46 -3.42 -44.61 37.45
N GLU A 47 -2.89 -45.68 38.05
CA GLU A 47 -3.02 -45.90 39.49
C GLU A 47 -2.40 -44.73 40.28
N GLY A 48 -3.13 -44.22 41.27
CA GLY A 48 -2.73 -43.04 42.05
C GLY A 48 -3.06 -41.68 41.41
N ASP A 49 -3.71 -41.64 40.25
CA ASP A 49 -4.13 -40.38 39.64
C ASP A 49 -5.19 -39.64 40.49
N ARG A 50 -4.99 -38.33 40.67
CA ARG A 50 -6.02 -37.45 41.23
C ARG A 50 -7.17 -37.27 40.24
N PRO A 51 -8.41 -37.02 40.70
CA PRO A 51 -9.53 -36.69 39.82
C PRO A 51 -9.16 -35.58 38.81
N GLY A 52 -9.29 -35.90 37.51
CA GLY A 52 -8.99 -34.98 36.41
C GLY A 52 -7.50 -34.88 36.01
N ALA A 53 -6.58 -35.62 36.64
CA ALA A 53 -5.17 -35.64 36.25
C ALA A 53 -4.97 -36.09 34.78
N ALA A 54 -5.66 -37.16 34.37
CA ALA A 54 -5.67 -37.65 32.98
C ALA A 54 -6.08 -36.56 31.98
N LYS A 55 -7.20 -35.86 32.26
CA LYS A 55 -7.69 -34.75 31.42
C LYS A 55 -6.67 -33.61 31.31
N ARG A 56 -5.96 -33.27 32.40
CA ARG A 56 -4.91 -32.25 32.37
C ARG A 56 -3.73 -32.67 31.50
N ARG A 57 -3.28 -33.92 31.60
CA ARG A 57 -2.21 -34.46 30.74
C ARG A 57 -2.63 -34.45 29.27
N ALA A 58 -3.83 -34.93 28.97
CA ALA A 58 -4.40 -34.92 27.63
C ALA A 58 -4.39 -33.50 27.03
N LYS A 59 -4.90 -32.51 27.76
CA LYS A 59 -4.85 -31.09 27.34
C LYS A 59 -3.44 -30.57 27.11
N LYS A 60 -2.45 -30.98 27.92
CA LYS A 60 -1.06 -30.55 27.76
C LYS A 60 -0.46 -31.06 26.45
N VAL A 61 -0.74 -32.30 26.08
CA VAL A 61 -0.33 -32.89 24.79
C VAL A 61 -1.08 -32.24 23.63
N ALA A 62 -2.42 -32.16 23.73
CA ALA A 62 -3.26 -31.55 22.71
C ALA A 62 -2.87 -30.10 22.41
N LYS A 63 -2.52 -29.30 23.44
CA LYS A 63 -2.04 -27.93 23.26
C LYS A 63 -0.79 -27.83 22.38
N ARG A 64 0.12 -28.81 22.44
CA ARG A 64 1.33 -28.83 21.61
C ARG A 64 1.00 -29.10 20.14
N LEU A 65 0.11 -30.05 19.88
CA LEU A 65 -0.33 -30.37 18.52
C LEU A 65 -1.14 -29.23 17.90
N ARG A 66 -2.04 -28.59 18.66
CA ARG A 66 -2.74 -27.37 18.22
C ARG A 66 -1.78 -26.23 17.89
N LYS A 67 -0.68 -26.08 18.65
CA LYS A 67 0.34 -25.08 18.35
C LYS A 67 1.06 -25.41 17.04
N ALA A 68 1.36 -26.68 16.78
CA ALA A 68 1.96 -27.12 15.53
C ALA A 68 1.04 -26.83 14.34
N SER A 69 -0.26 -27.17 14.41
CA SER A 69 -1.20 -26.87 13.32
C SER A 69 -1.33 -25.36 13.07
N GLN A 70 -1.32 -24.53 14.11
CA GLN A 70 -1.27 -23.06 13.97
C GLN A 70 0.01 -22.58 13.28
N GLN A 71 1.16 -23.19 13.55
CA GLN A 71 2.42 -22.82 12.88
C GLN A 71 2.40 -23.19 11.40
N VAL A 72 1.81 -24.34 11.04
CA VAL A 72 1.63 -24.72 9.63
C VAL A 72 0.71 -23.73 8.91
N ARG A 73 -0.42 -23.34 9.53
CA ARG A 73 -1.30 -22.29 8.97
C ARG A 73 -0.57 -20.96 8.73
N LYS A 74 0.30 -20.57 9.67
CA LYS A 74 1.12 -19.36 9.50
C LYS A 74 2.12 -19.51 8.35
N ALA A 75 2.78 -20.66 8.24
CA ALA A 75 3.68 -20.93 7.12
C ALA A 75 2.94 -20.84 5.77
N ALA A 76 1.70 -21.33 5.69
CA ALA A 76 0.84 -21.18 4.51
C ALA A 76 0.62 -19.72 4.13
N ALA A 77 0.23 -18.89 5.10
CA ALA A 77 0.04 -17.45 4.86
C ALA A 77 1.34 -16.75 4.44
N GLU A 78 2.49 -17.12 4.99
CA GLU A 78 3.79 -16.55 4.61
C GLU A 78 4.20 -16.93 3.17
N VAL A 79 3.86 -18.13 2.70
CA VAL A 79 4.10 -18.53 1.30
C VAL A 79 3.22 -17.74 0.33
N GLU A 80 1.96 -17.50 0.67
CA GLU A 80 1.09 -16.62 -0.12
C GLU A 80 1.63 -15.19 -0.14
N ALA A 81 2.10 -14.68 1.00
CA ALA A 81 2.73 -13.36 1.09
C ALA A 81 4.00 -13.28 0.23
N ALA A 82 4.82 -14.33 0.20
CA ALA A 82 6.00 -14.39 -0.65
C ALA A 82 5.65 -14.32 -2.14
N ASN A 83 4.57 -14.97 -2.58
CA ASN A 83 4.08 -14.85 -3.96
C ASN A 83 3.59 -13.44 -4.29
N ALA A 84 2.88 -12.79 -3.35
CA ALA A 84 2.47 -11.39 -3.52
C ALA A 84 3.68 -10.46 -3.69
N VAL A 85 4.74 -10.67 -2.89
CA VAL A 85 6.00 -9.92 -3.02
C VAL A 85 6.68 -10.21 -4.36
N PHE A 86 6.74 -11.48 -4.77
CA PHE A 86 7.32 -11.86 -6.06
C PHE A 86 6.61 -11.16 -7.23
N ASN A 87 5.27 -11.16 -7.24
CA ASN A 87 4.51 -10.48 -8.29
C ASN A 87 4.81 -8.99 -8.34
N ARG A 88 4.85 -8.32 -7.19
CA ARG A 88 5.12 -6.88 -7.10
C ARG A 88 6.55 -6.49 -7.49
N GLU A 89 7.53 -7.25 -7.05
CA GLU A 89 8.96 -6.90 -7.18
C GLU A 89 9.62 -7.47 -8.43
N VAL A 90 9.08 -8.56 -9.00
CA VAL A 90 9.65 -9.22 -10.18
C VAL A 90 8.75 -9.04 -11.40
N VAL A 91 7.50 -9.46 -11.30
CA VAL A 91 6.58 -9.50 -12.47
C VAL A 91 6.15 -8.10 -12.90
N GLU A 92 5.72 -7.26 -11.96
CA GLU A 92 5.22 -5.92 -12.25
C GLU A 92 6.32 -4.87 -12.48
N LEU A 93 7.57 -5.19 -12.12
CA LEU A 93 8.67 -4.24 -12.12
C LEU A 93 8.95 -3.61 -13.50
N PRO A 94 8.97 -4.36 -14.62
CA PRO A 94 9.17 -3.77 -15.95
C PRO A 94 8.08 -2.75 -16.29
N ALA A 95 6.81 -3.10 -16.09
CA ALA A 95 5.68 -2.21 -16.36
C ALA A 95 5.68 -0.97 -15.45
N ARG A 96 6.11 -1.12 -14.18
CA ARG A 96 6.30 0.02 -13.27
C ARG A 96 7.40 0.96 -13.77
N ARG A 97 8.52 0.42 -14.28
CA ARG A 97 9.63 1.22 -14.82
C ARG A 97 9.22 1.96 -16.09
N THR A 98 8.51 1.33 -17.02
CA THR A 98 8.03 2.01 -18.24
C THR A 98 7.05 3.13 -17.89
N ARG A 99 6.10 2.88 -16.99
CA ARG A 99 5.16 3.90 -16.52
C ARG A 99 5.86 5.09 -15.86
N GLN A 100 6.90 4.85 -15.06
CA GLN A 100 7.70 5.93 -14.47
C GLN A 100 8.44 6.76 -15.52
N GLN A 101 8.98 6.11 -16.55
CA GLN A 101 9.63 6.80 -17.67
C GLN A 101 8.64 7.66 -18.46
N GLU A 102 7.43 7.14 -18.74
CA GLU A 102 6.37 7.90 -19.39
C GLU A 102 5.93 9.12 -18.57
N ILE A 103 5.76 8.96 -17.26
CA ILE A 103 5.42 10.08 -16.36
C ILE A 103 6.52 11.14 -16.39
N LYS A 104 7.80 10.72 -16.37
CA LYS A 104 8.94 11.64 -16.44
C LYS A 104 8.96 12.38 -17.79
N ALA A 105 8.80 11.67 -18.89
CA ALA A 105 8.73 12.26 -20.23
C ALA A 105 7.59 13.28 -20.33
N ARG A 106 6.39 12.95 -19.87
CA ARG A 106 5.25 13.88 -19.84
C ARG A 106 5.54 15.14 -19.02
N ARG A 107 6.22 15.01 -17.87
CA ARG A 107 6.62 16.16 -17.03
C ARG A 107 7.65 17.04 -17.74
N ASP A 108 8.62 16.44 -18.41
CA ASP A 108 9.65 17.16 -19.14
C ASP A 108 9.07 17.87 -20.37
N GLU A 109 8.14 17.24 -21.10
CA GLU A 109 7.38 17.88 -22.18
C GLU A 109 6.55 19.07 -21.69
N GLN A 110 5.83 18.92 -20.57
CA GLN A 110 5.06 20.02 -19.98
C GLN A 110 5.97 21.20 -19.62
N ARG A 111 7.13 20.93 -19.00
CA ARG A 111 8.12 21.96 -18.68
C ARG A 111 8.68 22.62 -19.94
N ALA A 112 8.97 21.86 -20.99
CA ALA A 112 9.45 22.38 -22.27
C ALA A 112 8.41 23.30 -22.93
N ARG A 113 7.13 22.90 -22.93
CA ARG A 113 6.02 23.72 -23.45
C ARG A 113 5.89 25.04 -22.68
N LEU A 114 5.90 25.00 -21.35
CA LEU A 114 5.83 26.21 -20.53
C LEU A 114 7.02 27.15 -20.78
N ARG A 115 8.25 26.61 -20.91
CA ARG A 115 9.43 27.40 -21.29
C ARG A 115 9.31 27.99 -22.70
N GLY A 116 8.73 27.24 -23.65
CA GLY A 116 8.45 27.73 -25.00
C GLY A 116 7.47 28.91 -24.98
N LEU A 117 6.37 28.82 -24.23
CA LEU A 117 5.42 29.91 -24.06
C LEU A 117 6.05 31.15 -23.42
N ALA A 118 6.88 30.97 -22.39
CA ALA A 118 7.61 32.07 -21.76
C ALA A 118 8.56 32.76 -22.76
N LYS A 119 9.29 32.00 -23.57
CA LYS A 119 10.16 32.56 -24.63
C LYS A 119 9.37 33.36 -25.67
N LEU A 120 8.19 32.88 -26.06
CA LEU A 120 7.32 33.60 -26.99
C LEU A 120 6.79 34.91 -26.40
N GLN A 121 6.42 34.91 -25.11
CA GLN A 121 6.00 36.13 -24.42
C GLN A 121 7.14 37.15 -24.32
N VAL A 122 8.35 36.70 -23.98
CA VAL A 122 9.54 37.56 -23.95
C VAL A 122 9.86 38.09 -25.35
N ALA A 123 9.82 37.25 -26.38
CA ALA A 123 10.04 37.68 -27.77
C ALA A 123 9.00 38.71 -28.22
N ARG A 124 7.73 38.54 -27.83
CA ARG A 124 6.65 39.49 -28.12
C ARG A 124 6.87 40.83 -27.40
N ALA A 125 7.21 40.81 -26.10
CA ALA A 125 7.52 42.01 -25.34
C ALA A 125 8.75 42.76 -25.93
N LEU A 126 9.77 42.02 -26.36
CA LEU A 126 10.92 42.60 -27.06
C LEU A 126 10.52 43.23 -28.40
N ALA A 127 9.69 42.57 -29.21
CA ALA A 127 9.21 43.10 -30.47
C ALA A 127 8.35 44.38 -30.28
N GLU A 128 7.46 44.39 -29.29
CA GLU A 128 6.66 45.57 -28.91
C GLU A 128 7.56 46.72 -28.45
N SER A 129 8.58 46.45 -27.63
CA SER A 129 9.55 47.48 -27.20
C SER A 129 10.43 48.02 -28.34
N ALA A 130 10.78 47.18 -29.32
CA ALA A 130 11.55 47.59 -30.49
C ALA A 130 10.74 48.47 -31.44
N HIS A 131 9.42 48.29 -31.51
CA HIS A 131 8.52 49.15 -32.29
C HIS A 131 8.24 50.50 -31.58
N GLY A 132 8.26 50.54 -30.23
CA GLY A 132 8.13 51.77 -29.46
C GLY A 132 9.35 52.70 -29.48
N PHE A 133 10.53 52.20 -29.88
CA PHE A 133 11.76 53.01 -29.96
C PHE A 133 11.92 53.75 -31.30
N ASN A 134 11.09 53.44 -32.30
CA ASN A 134 11.21 53.97 -33.67
C ASN A 134 10.08 54.92 -34.09
N THR A 135 9.19 55.29 -33.15
CA THR A 135 8.15 56.30 -33.37
C THR A 135 8.41 57.53 -32.49
N ASP A 136 8.91 58.58 -33.15
CA ASP A 136 8.99 60.00 -32.80
C ASP A 136 9.82 60.48 -31.57
N PRO A 137 10.78 61.40 -31.79
CA PRO A 137 11.53 62.05 -30.74
C PRO A 137 10.77 63.27 -30.20
N GLN A 138 9.66 63.09 -29.48
CA GLN A 138 9.09 64.17 -28.66
C GLN A 138 8.44 63.63 -27.39
N GLN A 139 9.22 63.64 -26.31
CA GLN A 139 8.93 64.36 -25.05
C GLN A 139 9.89 63.86 -23.98
N VAL A 140 10.95 64.63 -23.77
CA VAL A 140 11.72 64.56 -22.52
C VAL A 140 10.85 65.20 -21.45
N THR A 141 10.06 64.40 -20.76
CA THR A 141 9.59 64.76 -19.41
C THR A 141 10.56 64.14 -18.42
N THR A 142 11.17 65.01 -17.61
CA THR A 142 12.07 64.65 -16.52
C THR A 142 11.37 63.65 -15.60
N PRO A 143 12.05 62.57 -15.15
CA PRO A 143 11.45 61.66 -14.19
C PRO A 143 11.26 62.39 -12.86
N ALA A 144 10.01 62.45 -12.41
CA ALA A 144 9.66 62.83 -11.06
C ALA A 144 10.43 61.94 -10.05
N ALA A 145 10.79 62.56 -8.92
CA ALA A 145 11.53 61.94 -7.83
C ALA A 145 11.02 60.52 -7.49
N PRO A 146 11.92 59.57 -7.19
CA PRO A 146 11.51 58.23 -6.83
C PRO A 146 10.63 58.29 -5.56
N PRO A 147 9.47 57.63 -5.53
CA PRO A 147 8.74 57.44 -4.28
C PRO A 147 9.65 56.66 -3.31
N ALA A 148 9.63 57.07 -2.05
CA ALA A 148 10.43 56.49 -0.97
C ALA A 148 10.32 54.95 -0.95
N PRO A 149 11.38 54.22 -0.55
CA PRO A 149 11.35 52.77 -0.49
C PRO A 149 10.23 52.34 0.45
N GLN A 150 9.15 51.82 -0.11
CA GLN A 150 8.15 51.08 0.64
C GLN A 150 8.87 49.83 1.17
N GLN A 151 9.18 49.85 2.46
CA GLN A 151 9.73 48.70 3.15
C GLN A 151 8.81 47.52 2.87
N ALA A 152 9.37 46.44 2.32
CA ALA A 152 8.64 45.20 2.12
C ALA A 152 8.03 44.79 3.46
N GLN A 153 6.71 44.94 3.60
CA GLN A 153 5.99 44.37 4.73
C GLN A 153 6.11 42.86 4.57
N LEU A 154 7.04 42.27 5.32
CA LEU A 154 7.06 40.84 5.55
C LEU A 154 5.68 40.49 6.11
N LEU A 155 4.89 39.75 5.35
CA LEU A 155 3.71 39.10 5.87
C LEU A 155 4.15 38.28 7.09
N ASN A 156 3.71 38.69 8.27
CA ASN A 156 3.84 37.87 9.46
C ASN A 156 3.20 36.50 9.17
N PRO A 157 3.92 35.37 9.33
CA PRO A 157 3.32 34.06 9.16
C PRO A 157 2.22 33.91 10.22
N THR A 158 0.97 33.83 9.76
CA THR A 158 -0.13 33.44 10.62
C THR A 158 0.15 32.01 11.10
N PRO A 159 0.17 31.75 12.42
CA PRO A 159 0.30 30.39 12.91
C PRO A 159 -0.89 29.58 12.40
N TYR A 160 -0.60 28.51 11.67
CA TYR A 160 -1.62 27.56 11.24
C TYR A 160 -2.25 26.95 12.49
N ALA A 161 -3.47 27.36 12.82
CA ALA A 161 -4.26 26.75 13.88
C ALA A 161 -4.65 25.35 13.41
N MET A 162 -3.94 24.34 13.91
CA MET A 162 -4.34 22.95 13.74
C MET A 162 -5.75 22.79 14.32
N PRO A 163 -6.72 22.23 13.58
CA PRO A 163 -8.03 21.95 14.13
C PRO A 163 -7.84 21.03 15.35
N PRO A 164 -8.54 21.29 16.48
CA PRO A 164 -8.48 20.38 17.61
C PRO A 164 -8.91 19.00 17.13
N ALA A 165 -8.13 17.98 17.51
CA ALA A 165 -8.51 16.60 17.28
C ALA A 165 -9.92 16.42 17.86
N ALA A 166 -10.91 16.28 16.98
CA ALA A 166 -12.26 15.95 17.35
C ALA A 166 -12.20 14.55 17.95
N GLY A 167 -12.15 14.50 19.28
CA GLY A 167 -12.31 13.30 20.09
C GLY A 167 -13.75 12.80 20.04
N GLY A 168 -14.26 12.56 18.83
CA GLY A 168 -15.46 11.77 18.61
C GLY A 168 -15.08 10.29 18.55
N PRO A 169 -15.94 9.37 19.03
CA PRO A 169 -15.68 7.94 18.93
C PRO A 169 -15.51 7.54 17.46
N LEU A 170 -14.50 6.71 17.19
CA LEU A 170 -14.26 6.09 15.89
C LEU A 170 -15.53 5.36 15.45
N GLY A 171 -16.23 5.91 14.45
CA GLY A 171 -17.30 5.19 13.77
C GLY A 171 -16.73 3.91 13.16
N GLU A 172 -17.41 2.79 13.42
CA GLU A 172 -17.06 1.49 12.87
C GLU A 172 -17.09 1.56 11.33
N ILE A 173 -16.09 0.96 10.68
CA ILE A 173 -15.86 0.94 9.22
C ILE A 173 -17.00 0.24 8.45
N THR A 174 -18.03 -0.27 9.14
CA THR A 174 -19.15 -1.02 8.58
C THR A 174 -20.20 -0.17 7.88
N ASP A 175 -20.23 1.15 8.06
CA ASP A 175 -21.26 2.03 7.45
C ASP A 175 -20.91 2.55 6.04
N GLN A 176 -19.74 2.20 5.50
CA GLN A 176 -19.25 2.76 4.23
C GLN A 176 -19.51 1.88 3.00
N PHE A 177 -20.26 0.78 3.15
CA PHE A 177 -20.66 -0.08 2.04
C PHE A 177 -22.17 -0.04 1.84
N PRO A 178 -22.68 0.29 0.64
CA PRO A 178 -24.10 0.13 0.34
C PRO A 178 -24.47 -1.36 0.46
N GLN A 179 -25.49 -1.66 1.25
CA GLN A 179 -26.08 -3.00 1.32
C GLN A 179 -26.60 -3.36 -0.08
N VAL A 180 -25.97 -4.34 -0.71
CA VAL A 180 -26.45 -4.92 -1.96
C VAL A 180 -27.60 -5.85 -1.60
N GLU A 181 -28.83 -5.40 -1.83
CA GLU A 181 -30.02 -6.26 -1.79
C GLU A 181 -29.95 -7.27 -2.94
N PHE A 182 -29.87 -8.56 -2.60
CA PHE A 182 -30.02 -9.64 -3.57
C PHE A 182 -31.51 -9.93 -3.74
N PRO A 183 -32.06 -9.87 -4.96
CA PRO A 183 -33.46 -10.25 -5.20
C PRO A 183 -33.62 -11.77 -4.98
N GLU A 184 -34.60 -12.13 -4.17
CA GLU A 184 -35.04 -13.51 -3.97
C GLU A 184 -35.42 -14.14 -5.32
N ALA A 185 -34.93 -15.36 -5.52
CA ALA A 185 -35.26 -16.19 -6.66
C ALA A 185 -36.74 -16.59 -6.62
N MET A 186 -37.44 -16.37 -7.74
CA MET A 186 -38.64 -17.12 -8.15
C MET A 186 -38.28 -18.07 -9.28
#